data_AF-A0AAV7DN70-F1
#
_entry.id   AF-A0AAV7DN70-F1
#
_cell.length_a   1.000
_cell.length_b   1.000
_cell.length_c   1.000
_cell.angle_alpha   90.00
_cell.angle_beta   90.00
_cell.angle_gamma   90.00
#
_symmetry.space_group_name_H-M   'P 1'
#
loop_
_entity.id
_entity.type
_entity.pdbx_description
1 polymer ?
#
loop_
_entity_poly.entity_id
_entity_poly.type
_entity_poly.pdbx_seq_one_letter_code
_entity_poly.pdbx_strand_id
1 'polypeptide(L)'
;QTRRRAVEVYAQYGGLECTGNSYETQPCVPTRGCPIEDGCGDRFRCFSGQCISRSLVCNGDHDCEEDSSDEDHCDERQKVCDTDKYPPNTEMTGLGYDVTSQKLKIGVIHTRGFGGKCRKVFSGDGREFYRLSDNVLSYTFKVEAKNDFSYDFYNSSWSYVKETEEHVKSNYAGNKDETRTFTFNKEKITSSWLSGIT
;
A
#
# COMPACT_ATOMS: atom_id res chain seq x y z
N GLN A 1 -32.73 -11.01 11.02
CA GLN A 1 -32.18 -11.99 10.06
C GLN A 1 -31.26 -11.27 9.11
N THR A 2 -30.02 -11.74 8.99
CA THR A 2 -29.03 -11.20 8.04
C THR A 2 -29.11 -12.00 6.75
N ARG A 3 -29.43 -11.34 5.64
CA ARG A 3 -29.45 -11.95 4.30
C ARG A 3 -28.28 -11.40 3.49
N ARG A 4 -27.59 -12.27 2.76
CA ARG A 4 -26.49 -11.90 1.85
C ARG A 4 -26.79 -12.40 0.45
N ARG A 5 -26.40 -11.64 -0.56
CA ARG A 5 -26.43 -12.06 -1.98
C ARG A 5 -25.02 -12.05 -2.56
N ALA A 6 -24.78 -12.89 -3.55
CA ALA A 6 -23.54 -12.91 -4.31
C ALA A 6 -23.76 -12.26 -5.68
N VAL A 7 -22.73 -11.61 -6.20
CA VAL A 7 -22.70 -11.12 -7.58
C VAL A 7 -22.17 -12.27 -8.44
N GLU A 8 -22.99 -12.76 -9.36
CA GLU A 8 -22.61 -13.87 -10.26
C GLU A 8 -21.72 -13.37 -11.40
N VAL A 9 -22.04 -12.20 -11.96
CA VAL A 9 -21.30 -11.59 -13.07
C VAL A 9 -21.00 -10.13 -12.74
N TYR A 10 -19.71 -9.78 -12.79
CA TYR A 10 -19.24 -8.41 -12.55
C TYR A 10 -19.30 -7.56 -13.82
N ALA A 11 -19.41 -6.24 -13.64
CA ALA A 11 -19.35 -5.30 -14.75
C ALA A 11 -17.96 -5.33 -15.42
N GLN A 12 -17.92 -5.26 -16.75
CA GLN A 12 -16.70 -5.21 -17.54
C GLN A 12 -16.76 -4.06 -18.55
N TYR A 13 -15.60 -3.62 -19.02
CA TYR A 13 -15.46 -2.60 -20.08
C TYR A 13 -16.21 -1.28 -19.80
N GLY A 14 -16.21 -0.82 -18.55
CA GLY A 14 -16.94 0.39 -18.15
C GLY A 14 -18.47 0.23 -18.21
N GLY A 15 -18.99 -1.00 -18.16
CA GLY A 15 -20.42 -1.29 -18.06
C GLY A 15 -21.04 -0.82 -16.74
N LEU A 16 -22.36 -0.98 -16.63
CA LEU A 16 -23.14 -0.53 -15.48
C LEU A 16 -22.75 -1.30 -14.20
N GLU A 17 -22.48 -0.56 -13.13
CA GLU A 17 -22.22 -1.13 -11.81
C GLU A 17 -23.48 -1.80 -11.23
N CYS A 18 -23.26 -2.79 -10.36
CA CYS A 18 -24.35 -3.47 -9.68
C CYS A 18 -25.12 -2.49 -8.79
N THR A 19 -26.44 -2.45 -8.93
CA THR A 19 -27.32 -1.63 -8.09
C THR A 19 -27.86 -2.39 -6.88
N GLY A 20 -27.95 -1.69 -5.74
CA GLY A 20 -28.46 -2.21 -4.47
C GLY A 20 -27.40 -2.86 -3.57
N ASN A 21 -27.73 -3.05 -2.28
CA ASN A 21 -26.79 -3.52 -1.27
C ASN A 21 -26.50 -5.03 -1.35
N SER A 22 -25.32 -5.45 -0.91
CA SER A 22 -24.94 -6.88 -0.79
C SER A 22 -25.56 -7.57 0.42
N TYR A 23 -25.96 -6.79 1.43
CA TYR A 23 -26.57 -7.25 2.68
C TYR A 23 -27.95 -6.60 2.89
N GLU A 24 -28.87 -7.37 3.46
CA GLU A 24 -30.18 -6.92 3.90
C GLU A 24 -30.43 -7.39 5.34
N THR A 25 -30.87 -6.48 6.20
CA THR A 25 -31.24 -6.75 7.59
C THR A 25 -32.76 -6.73 7.75
N GLN A 26 -33.32 -7.81 8.26
CA GLN A 26 -34.75 -7.94 8.56
C GLN A 26 -34.97 -8.24 10.04
N PRO A 27 -36.15 -7.94 10.62
CA PRO A 27 -36.46 -8.31 12.00
C PRO A 27 -36.44 -9.84 12.17
N CYS A 28 -36.02 -10.33 13.34
CA CYS A 28 -36.09 -11.75 13.68
C CYS A 28 -36.31 -11.95 15.18
N VAL A 29 -36.87 -13.10 15.53
CA VAL A 29 -36.99 -13.54 16.93
C VAL A 29 -35.69 -14.26 17.33
N PRO A 30 -35.02 -13.85 18.43
CA PRO A 30 -33.80 -14.51 18.88
C PRO A 30 -34.12 -15.90 19.43
N THR A 31 -33.46 -16.93 18.88
CA THR A 31 -33.60 -18.33 19.36
C THR A 31 -32.55 -18.71 20.39
N ARG A 32 -31.47 -17.94 20.49
CA ARG A 32 -30.38 -18.12 21.46
C ARG A 32 -30.19 -16.81 22.22
N GLY A 33 -29.86 -16.91 23.50
CA GLY A 33 -29.48 -15.75 24.31
C GLY A 33 -28.20 -15.12 23.77
N CYS A 34 -28.02 -13.82 24.04
CA CYS A 34 -26.77 -13.14 23.74
C CYS A 34 -25.64 -13.70 24.62
N PRO A 35 -24.41 -13.82 24.10
CA PRO A 35 -23.26 -14.11 24.94
C PRO A 35 -23.13 -12.99 25.97
N ILE A 36 -23.06 -13.36 27.25
CA ILE A 36 -22.74 -12.44 28.33
C ILE A 36 -21.23 -12.23 28.29
N GLU A 37 -20.77 -10.99 28.50
CA GLU A 37 -19.34 -10.72 28.59
C GLU A 37 -18.71 -11.57 29.70
N ASP A 38 -17.63 -12.25 29.36
CA ASP A 38 -16.83 -12.97 30.36
C ASP A 38 -16.31 -11.96 31.38
N GLY A 39 -16.53 -12.26 32.66
CA GLY A 39 -16.01 -11.43 33.73
C GLY A 39 -14.48 -11.32 33.67
N CYS A 40 -13.94 -10.20 34.13
CA CYS A 40 -12.49 -9.97 34.17
C CYS A 40 -11.74 -10.95 35.09
N GLY A 41 -12.45 -11.73 35.91
CA GLY A 41 -11.87 -12.62 36.91
C GLY A 41 -11.04 -11.83 37.91
N ASP A 42 -9.80 -12.27 38.14
CA ASP A 42 -8.85 -11.58 39.02
C ASP A 42 -8.11 -10.41 38.33
N ARG A 43 -8.43 -10.08 37.08
CA ARG A 43 -7.81 -8.95 36.35
C ARG A 43 -8.48 -7.61 36.67
N PHE A 44 -7.78 -6.52 36.42
CA PHE A 44 -8.33 -5.16 36.52
C PHE A 44 -9.09 -4.83 35.24
N ARG A 45 -10.30 -4.25 35.38
CA ARG A 45 -11.17 -3.89 34.26
C ARG A 45 -11.07 -2.39 33.99
N CYS A 46 -10.61 -2.03 32.80
CA CYS A 46 -10.61 -0.66 32.29
C CYS A 46 -12.04 -0.18 31.99
N PHE A 47 -12.27 1.14 31.92
CA PHE A 47 -13.59 1.68 31.56
C PHE A 47 -14.04 1.27 30.14
N SER A 48 -13.12 1.14 29.20
CA SER A 48 -13.34 0.59 27.85
C SER A 48 -13.81 -0.88 27.84
N GLY A 49 -13.68 -1.60 28.96
CA GLY A 49 -14.00 -3.01 29.08
C GLY A 49 -12.80 -3.95 28.92
N GLN A 50 -11.61 -3.44 28.58
CA GLN A 50 -10.39 -4.23 28.51
C GLN A 50 -9.95 -4.75 29.88
N CYS A 51 -9.39 -5.96 29.91
CA CYS A 51 -8.94 -6.63 31.11
C CYS A 51 -7.42 -6.79 31.16
N ILE A 52 -6.77 -6.10 32.09
CA ILE A 52 -5.32 -6.09 32.25
C ILE A 52 -4.87 -6.76 33.56
N SER A 53 -3.62 -7.20 33.63
CA SER A 53 -3.07 -7.76 34.88
C SER A 53 -3.06 -6.71 35.99
N ARG A 54 -3.36 -7.10 37.23
CA ARG A 54 -3.27 -6.19 38.39
C ARG A 54 -1.85 -5.63 38.61
N SER A 55 -0.83 -6.32 38.12
CA SER A 55 0.56 -5.86 38.16
C SER A 55 0.84 -4.64 37.28
N LEU A 56 -0.11 -4.28 36.41
CA LEU A 56 -0.01 -3.14 35.49
C LEU A 56 -0.72 -1.89 36.03
N VAL A 57 -1.43 -2.00 37.15
CA VAL A 57 -2.11 -0.85 37.76
C VAL A 57 -1.09 0.02 38.49
N CYS A 58 -1.13 1.34 38.28
CA CYS A 58 -0.23 2.32 38.89
C CYS A 58 1.26 2.10 38.59
N ASN A 59 1.59 1.52 37.44
CA ASN A 59 2.97 1.29 37.00
C ASN A 59 3.55 2.50 36.22
N GLY A 60 2.74 3.53 36.00
CA GLY A 60 3.11 4.75 35.28
C GLY A 60 3.07 4.62 33.76
N ASP A 61 2.64 3.48 33.23
CA ASP A 61 2.38 3.23 31.81
C ASP A 61 0.87 3.32 31.52
N HIS A 62 0.49 3.67 30.30
CA HIS A 62 -0.92 3.68 29.89
C HIS A 62 -1.30 2.30 29.32
N ASP A 63 -1.64 1.35 30.19
CA ASP A 63 -2.00 0.00 29.79
C ASP A 63 -3.51 -0.14 29.49
N CYS A 64 -4.38 0.73 30.03
CA CYS A 64 -5.75 0.89 29.54
C CYS A 64 -5.78 1.78 28.28
N GLU A 65 -5.79 1.13 27.11
CA GLU A 65 -5.50 1.73 25.80
C GLU A 65 -6.31 2.99 25.44
N GLU A 66 -7.60 3.01 25.77
CA GLU A 66 -8.52 4.11 25.40
C GLU A 66 -8.69 5.16 26.52
N ASP A 67 -8.62 4.74 27.79
CA ASP A 67 -9.09 5.56 28.91
C ASP A 67 -8.03 5.83 30.00
N SER A 68 -6.88 5.14 29.99
CA SER A 68 -5.83 5.27 31.03
C SER A 68 -6.30 5.10 32.49
N SER A 69 -7.42 4.41 32.69
CA SER A 69 -8.06 4.25 34.00
C SER A 69 -7.24 3.49 35.04
N ASP A 70 -6.20 2.78 34.59
CA ASP A 70 -5.19 2.11 35.40
C ASP A 70 -4.28 3.08 36.19
N GLU A 71 -4.25 4.36 35.80
CA GLU A 71 -3.37 5.38 36.39
C GLU A 71 -4.11 6.53 37.12
N ASP A 72 -5.44 6.47 37.18
CA ASP A 72 -6.29 7.56 37.71
C ASP A 72 -6.36 7.62 39.24
N HIS A 73 -6.31 6.47 39.92
CA HIS A 73 -6.53 6.36 41.38
C HIS A 73 -5.29 5.79 42.09
N CYS A 74 -4.13 6.37 41.80
CA CYS A 74 -2.85 5.93 42.35
C CYS A 74 -2.33 6.91 43.40
N ASP A 75 -2.12 6.44 44.64
CA ASP A 75 -1.47 7.24 45.68
C ASP A 75 0.00 7.51 45.35
N GLU A 76 0.70 6.48 44.83
CA GLU A 76 2.06 6.57 44.28
C GLU A 76 2.15 5.76 42.99
N ARG A 77 2.82 6.29 41.97
CA ARG A 77 3.06 5.59 40.69
C ARG A 77 4.44 4.94 40.69
N GLN A 78 4.47 3.62 40.53
CA GLN A 78 5.72 2.86 40.48
C GLN A 78 6.24 2.78 39.04
N LYS A 79 6.94 3.83 38.60
CA LYS A 79 7.50 3.88 37.23
C LYS A 79 8.45 2.70 36.97
N VAL A 80 8.15 1.94 35.91
CA VAL A 80 8.96 0.79 35.47
C VAL A 80 10.21 1.22 34.69
N CYS A 81 10.13 2.33 33.94
CA CYS A 81 11.24 2.89 33.18
C CYS A 81 11.36 4.41 33.35
N ASP A 82 12.54 4.94 33.00
CA ASP A 82 12.79 6.38 32.89
C ASP A 82 12.43 6.97 31.50
N THR A 83 11.97 6.15 30.55
CA THR A 83 11.82 6.56 29.14
C THR A 83 10.63 5.88 28.49
N ASP A 84 9.69 6.69 28.01
CA ASP A 84 8.46 6.22 27.35
C ASP A 84 8.45 6.55 25.85
N LYS A 85 9.64 6.85 25.30
CA LYS A 85 9.81 7.15 23.88
C LYS A 85 9.65 5.88 23.05
N TYR A 86 8.58 5.80 22.27
CA TYR A 86 8.36 4.72 21.32
C TYR A 86 9.26 4.90 20.08
N PRO A 87 9.71 3.79 19.46
CA PRO A 87 10.34 3.86 18.15
C PRO A 87 9.42 4.51 17.11
N PRO A 88 9.96 5.26 16.14
CA PRO A 88 9.15 5.94 15.14
C PRO A 88 8.37 4.94 14.29
N ASN A 89 7.16 5.32 13.86
CA ASN A 89 6.26 4.50 13.05
C ASN A 89 5.87 3.14 13.66
N THR A 90 5.98 2.97 14.98
CA THR A 90 5.51 1.76 15.67
C THR A 90 4.01 1.52 15.47
N GLU A 91 3.20 2.57 15.41
CA GLU A 91 1.77 2.42 15.16
C GLU A 91 1.47 1.86 13.77
N MET A 92 2.33 2.13 12.78
CA MET A 92 2.18 1.59 11.43
C MET A 92 2.35 0.07 11.41
N THR A 93 3.12 -0.52 12.33
CA THR A 93 3.29 -1.98 12.40
C THR A 93 2.09 -2.68 13.04
N GLY A 94 1.25 -1.94 13.77
CA GLY A 94 0.01 -2.44 14.34
C GLY A 94 -1.19 -2.41 13.37
N LEU A 95 -1.04 -1.76 12.22
CA LEU A 95 -2.10 -1.64 11.21
C LEU A 95 -2.35 -2.97 10.49
N GLY A 96 -3.62 -3.27 10.23
CA GLY A 96 -4.00 -4.36 9.33
C GLY A 96 -3.57 -4.06 7.89
N TYR A 97 -3.43 -5.10 7.06
CA TYR A 97 -3.14 -4.94 5.64
C TYR A 97 -4.14 -5.74 4.80
N ASP A 98 -4.70 -5.10 3.78
CA ASP A 98 -5.60 -5.73 2.82
C ASP A 98 -4.85 -6.01 1.52
N VAL A 99 -4.65 -7.31 1.24
CA VAL A 99 -3.91 -7.79 0.08
C VAL A 99 -4.58 -7.43 -1.24
N THR A 100 -5.92 -7.33 -1.27
CA THR A 100 -6.66 -7.10 -2.51
C THR A 100 -6.63 -5.63 -2.93
N SER A 101 -6.70 -4.72 -1.96
CA SER A 101 -6.61 -3.29 -2.21
C SER A 101 -5.19 -2.73 -2.06
N GLN A 102 -4.25 -3.55 -1.58
CA GLN A 102 -2.86 -3.20 -1.27
C GLN A 102 -2.73 -1.99 -0.32
N LYS A 103 -3.72 -1.79 0.55
CA LYS A 103 -3.79 -0.65 1.48
C LYS A 103 -3.74 -1.11 2.92
N LEU A 104 -3.12 -0.27 3.74
CA LEU A 104 -3.20 -0.40 5.20
C LEU A 104 -4.64 -0.13 5.65
N LYS A 105 -5.07 -0.90 6.64
CA LYS A 105 -6.37 -0.83 7.30
C LYS A 105 -6.15 -0.36 8.74
N ILE A 106 -7.22 -0.41 9.53
CA ILE A 106 -7.22 0.05 10.91
C ILE A 106 -6.25 -0.76 11.78
N GLY A 107 -5.82 -0.18 12.90
CA GLY A 107 -4.99 -0.83 13.91
C GLY A 107 -5.68 -2.07 14.47
N VAL A 108 -4.99 -3.20 14.46
CA VAL A 108 -5.45 -4.46 15.06
C VAL A 108 -4.57 -4.83 16.25
N ILE A 109 -3.27 -4.57 16.16
CA ILE A 109 -2.31 -4.88 17.22
C ILE A 109 -1.94 -3.57 17.92
N HIS A 110 -2.18 -3.52 19.23
CA HIS A 110 -1.81 -2.37 20.04
C HIS A 110 -0.31 -2.38 20.31
N THR A 111 0.41 -1.44 19.71
CA THR A 111 1.87 -1.35 19.80
C THR A 111 2.34 -0.35 20.84
N ARG A 112 1.44 0.31 21.57
CA ARG A 112 1.76 1.30 22.61
C ARG A 112 1.93 0.71 24.01
N GLY A 113 1.34 -0.46 24.28
CA GLY A 113 1.44 -1.12 25.58
C GLY A 113 2.82 -1.73 25.84
N PHE A 114 3.37 -1.51 27.03
CA PHE A 114 4.69 -2.03 27.43
C PHE A 114 4.60 -3.31 28.25
N GLY A 115 3.42 -3.65 28.79
CA GLY A 115 3.20 -4.88 29.53
C GLY A 115 4.05 -4.97 30.81
N GLY A 116 4.36 -3.83 31.44
CA GLY A 116 5.18 -3.75 32.64
C GLY A 116 6.65 -4.14 32.45
N LYS A 117 7.16 -4.16 31.21
CA LYS A 117 8.55 -4.48 30.91
C LYS A 117 9.33 -3.25 30.41
N CYS A 118 10.60 -3.18 30.81
CA CYS A 118 11.52 -2.11 30.40
C CYS A 118 12.51 -2.59 29.33
N ARG A 119 12.05 -2.74 28.07
CA ARG A 119 12.89 -3.18 26.95
C ARG A 119 13.45 -1.99 26.18
N LYS A 120 14.59 -1.44 26.62
CA LYS A 120 15.25 -0.31 25.96
C LYS A 120 16.14 -0.77 24.78
N VAL A 121 16.08 -0.06 23.66
CA VAL A 121 16.97 -0.22 22.50
C VAL A 121 17.63 1.11 22.16
N PHE A 122 18.91 1.08 21.79
CA PHE A 122 19.68 2.28 21.47
C PHE A 122 19.70 2.54 19.97
N SER A 123 19.31 3.75 19.56
CA SER A 123 19.44 4.22 18.19
C SER A 123 20.76 4.94 17.99
N GLY A 124 21.63 4.40 17.14
CA GLY A 124 22.91 5.01 16.80
C GLY A 124 22.76 6.35 16.05
N ASP A 125 21.75 6.46 15.18
CA ASP A 125 21.52 7.64 14.35
C ASP A 125 21.02 8.82 15.19
N GLY A 126 20.11 8.56 16.13
CA GLY A 126 19.50 9.58 16.99
C GLY A 126 20.24 9.81 18.32
N ARG A 127 21.19 8.94 18.69
CA ARG A 127 21.83 8.88 20.03
C ARG A 127 20.81 8.87 21.17
N GLU A 128 19.69 8.18 20.97
CA GLU A 128 18.57 8.14 21.90
C GLU A 128 18.16 6.70 22.18
N PHE A 129 17.53 6.50 23.34
CA PHE A 129 16.94 5.23 23.72
C PHE A 129 15.45 5.22 23.40
N TYR A 130 14.99 4.13 22.80
CA TYR A 130 13.59 3.83 22.59
C TYR A 130 13.16 2.67 23.48
N ARG A 131 11.91 2.69 23.94
CA ARG A 131 11.30 1.60 24.70
C ARG A 131 10.43 0.77 23.76
N LEU A 132 10.71 -0.53 23.68
CA LEU A 132 9.90 -1.47 22.91
C LEU A 132 8.65 -1.88 23.68
N SER A 133 7.54 -1.97 22.96
CA SER A 133 6.28 -2.52 23.47
C SER A 133 6.35 -4.05 23.66
N ASP A 134 5.40 -4.58 24.42
CA ASP A 134 5.37 -6.02 24.74
C ASP A 134 5.10 -6.85 23.48
N ASN A 135 4.24 -6.33 22.59
CA ASN A 135 3.84 -6.97 21.34
C ASN A 135 4.91 -6.91 20.24
N VAL A 136 5.97 -6.09 20.40
CA VAL A 136 7.08 -6.02 19.45
C VAL A 136 8.14 -7.05 19.80
N LEU A 137 8.25 -8.11 18.98
CA LEU A 137 9.22 -9.17 19.22
C LEU A 137 10.67 -8.67 19.11
N SER A 138 11.00 -7.97 18.02
CA SER A 138 12.35 -7.49 17.74
C SER A 138 12.33 -6.18 16.96
N TYR A 139 13.32 -5.33 17.19
CA TYR A 139 13.50 -4.09 16.46
C TYR A 139 14.97 -3.97 16.02
N THR A 140 15.19 -3.66 14.75
CA THR A 140 16.53 -3.61 14.14
C THR A 140 16.72 -2.30 13.38
N PHE A 141 17.79 -1.58 13.68
CA PHE A 141 18.21 -0.39 12.93
C PHE A 141 18.99 -0.83 11.68
N LYS A 142 18.29 -1.17 10.60
CA LYS A 142 18.92 -1.51 9.30
C LYS A 142 18.68 -0.39 8.30
N VAL A 143 19.77 0.22 7.82
CA VAL A 143 19.73 1.20 6.72
C VAL A 143 20.01 0.46 5.42
N GLU A 144 19.05 0.44 4.51
CA GLU A 144 19.20 -0.13 3.16
C GLU A 144 18.64 0.87 2.14
N ALA A 145 19.49 1.32 1.22
CA ALA A 145 19.10 2.19 0.12
C ALA A 145 19.16 1.39 -1.19
N LYS A 146 18.03 1.30 -1.89
CA LYS A 146 17.95 0.68 -3.22
C LYS A 146 17.81 1.77 -4.26
N ASN A 147 18.68 1.74 -5.27
CA ASN A 147 18.62 2.64 -6.42
C ASN A 147 18.30 1.81 -7.65
N ASP A 148 17.41 2.31 -8.50
CA ASP A 148 17.05 1.71 -9.78
C ASP A 148 17.22 2.76 -10.89
N PHE A 149 17.92 2.39 -11.96
CA PHE A 149 18.20 3.27 -13.10
C PHE A 149 17.81 2.56 -14.39
N SER A 150 16.90 3.15 -15.16
CA SER A 150 16.44 2.63 -16.45
C SER A 150 16.76 3.62 -17.56
N TYR A 151 17.48 3.17 -18.59
CA TYR A 151 17.82 3.97 -19.77
C TYR A 151 17.46 3.20 -21.03
N ASP A 152 16.63 3.81 -21.88
CA ASP A 152 16.24 3.23 -23.16
C ASP A 152 16.81 4.06 -24.31
N PHE A 153 17.40 3.37 -25.29
CA PHE A 153 17.89 3.97 -26.53
C PHE A 153 17.28 3.24 -27.72
N TYR A 154 16.61 3.99 -28.61
CA TYR A 154 16.01 3.43 -29.82
C TYR A 154 16.65 4.07 -31.07
N ASN A 155 17.00 3.24 -32.05
CA ASN A 155 17.50 3.67 -33.35
C ASN A 155 16.73 2.94 -34.45
N SER A 156 16.12 3.66 -35.37
CA SER A 156 15.33 3.09 -36.46
C SER A 156 15.63 3.78 -37.79
N SER A 157 15.81 2.98 -38.83
CA SER A 157 16.11 3.42 -40.19
C SER A 157 15.30 2.59 -41.17
N TRP A 158 14.59 3.26 -42.09
CA TRP A 158 13.78 2.60 -43.13
C TRP A 158 14.21 3.10 -44.52
N SER A 159 14.12 2.23 -45.52
CA SER A 159 14.46 2.56 -46.91
C SER A 159 13.49 1.83 -47.83
N TYR A 160 12.72 2.59 -48.60
CA TYR A 160 11.81 2.06 -49.61
C TYR A 160 12.26 2.51 -50.99
N VAL A 161 12.24 1.59 -51.95
CA VAL A 161 12.55 1.86 -53.36
C VAL A 161 11.42 1.23 -54.17
N LYS A 162 10.82 1.99 -55.08
CA LYS A 162 9.81 1.52 -56.03
C LYS A 162 10.18 2.01 -57.42
N GLU A 163 10.27 1.08 -58.35
CA GLU A 163 10.61 1.32 -59.75
C GLU A 163 9.45 0.83 -60.63
N THR A 164 9.04 1.66 -61.59
CA THR A 164 7.98 1.32 -62.56
C THR A 164 8.38 1.87 -63.92
N GLU A 165 8.56 0.99 -64.90
CA GLU A 165 8.83 1.36 -66.29
C GLU A 165 7.59 1.10 -67.15
N GLU A 166 7.24 2.08 -67.99
CA GLU A 166 6.20 1.96 -69.00
C GLU A 166 6.76 2.43 -70.35
N HIS A 167 6.74 1.55 -71.35
CA HIS A 167 7.24 1.83 -72.69
C HIS A 167 6.09 1.98 -73.68
N VAL A 168 5.98 3.14 -74.34
CA VAL A 168 5.03 3.39 -75.44
C VAL A 168 5.82 3.74 -76.69
N LYS A 169 5.57 3.00 -77.79
CA LYS A 169 6.15 3.28 -79.12
C LYS A 169 5.04 3.64 -80.08
N SER A 170 5.12 4.82 -80.70
CA SER A 170 4.26 5.22 -81.83
C SER A 170 5.13 5.60 -83.03
N ASN A 171 4.98 4.90 -84.15
CA ASN A 171 5.73 5.19 -85.38
C ASN A 171 4.84 6.01 -86.33
N TYR A 172 5.11 7.31 -86.44
CA TYR A 172 4.65 8.12 -87.58
C TYR A 172 5.87 8.80 -88.21
N ALA A 173 6.00 8.68 -89.53
CA ALA A 173 7.21 9.04 -90.28
C ALA A 173 7.50 10.54 -90.22
N GLY A 174 8.56 10.92 -89.52
CA GLY A 174 9.10 12.29 -89.55
C GLY A 174 9.76 12.73 -88.25
N ASN A 175 11.06 12.51 -88.16
CA ASN A 175 12.04 13.23 -87.33
C ASN A 175 12.07 12.99 -85.79
N LYS A 176 13.28 12.66 -85.33
CA LYS A 176 13.84 12.59 -83.96
C LYS A 176 13.34 11.48 -83.01
N ASP A 177 14.23 10.50 -82.80
CA ASP A 177 14.24 9.69 -81.58
C ASP A 177 14.55 10.59 -80.38
N GLU A 178 13.54 10.89 -79.57
CA GLU A 178 13.73 11.52 -78.26
C GLU A 178 13.36 10.51 -77.18
N THR A 179 14.35 9.76 -76.72
CA THR A 179 14.23 8.92 -75.53
C THR A 179 14.18 9.81 -74.29
N ARG A 180 13.00 9.93 -73.67
CA ARG A 180 12.86 10.58 -72.37
C ARG A 180 12.99 9.55 -71.25
N THR A 181 14.20 9.39 -70.74
CA THR A 181 14.46 8.71 -69.47
C THR A 181 14.20 9.68 -68.32
N PHE A 182 13.20 9.37 -67.49
CA PHE A 182 12.95 10.10 -66.25
C PHE A 182 13.53 9.31 -65.08
N THR A 183 14.74 9.67 -64.64
CA THR A 183 15.32 9.20 -63.39
C THR A 183 14.83 10.07 -62.24
N PHE A 184 14.09 9.49 -61.29
CA PHE A 184 13.72 10.17 -60.04
C PHE A 184 14.73 9.88 -58.93
N ASN A 185 15.03 10.92 -58.14
CA ASN A 185 16.06 10.94 -57.11
C ASN A 185 15.77 9.98 -55.94
N LYS A 186 16.84 9.36 -55.41
CA LYS A 186 16.82 8.70 -54.11
C LYS A 186 16.66 9.72 -53.00
N GLU A 187 15.55 9.68 -52.27
CA GLU A 187 15.42 10.39 -50.99
C GLU A 187 15.53 9.39 -49.82
N LYS A 188 16.62 9.52 -49.06
CA LYS A 188 16.82 8.81 -47.80
C LYS A 188 16.46 9.77 -46.68
N ILE A 189 15.31 9.55 -46.03
CA ILE A 189 14.90 10.37 -44.88
C ILE A 189 15.34 9.66 -43.60
N THR A 190 16.46 10.12 -43.03
CA THR A 190 16.88 9.73 -41.67
C THR A 190 16.39 10.78 -40.69
N SER A 191 15.39 10.47 -39.88
CA SER A 191 14.95 11.33 -38.78
C SER A 191 15.54 10.83 -37.47
N SER A 192 16.49 11.59 -36.91
CA SER A 192 16.92 11.43 -35.52
C SER A 192 16.26 12.53 -34.70
N TRP A 193 15.41 12.15 -33.74
CA TRP A 193 14.81 13.08 -32.79
C TRP A 193 15.39 12.80 -31.41
N LEU A 194 16.13 13.79 -30.88
CA LEU A 194 16.58 13.81 -29.49
C LEU A 194 15.52 14.54 -28.68
N SER A 195 14.74 13.81 -27.89
CA SER A 195 13.98 14.41 -26.81
C SER A 195 14.40 13.73 -25.51
N GLY A 196 15.27 14.40 -24.76
CA GLY A 196 15.52 14.09 -23.37
C GLY A 196 14.51 14.84 -22.53
N ILE A 197 13.63 14.10 -21.85
CA ILE A 197 12.85 14.63 -20.74
C ILE A 197 13.58 14.13 -19.48
N THR A 198 14.15 15.07 -18.74
CA THR A 198 14.77 14.87 -17.42
C THR A 198 13.77 14.40 -16.39
#